data_AF-A0A9W6YT13-F1
#
_entry.id   AF-A0A9W6YT13-F1
#
_cell.length_a   1.000
_cell.length_b   1.000
_cell.length_c   1.000
_cell.angle_alpha   90.00
_cell.angle_beta   90.00
_cell.angle_gamma   90.00
#
_symmetry.space_group_name_H-M   'P 1'
#
loop_
_entity.id
_entity.type
_entity.pdbx_description
1 polymer ?
#
loop_
_entity_poly.entity_id
_entity_poly.type
_entity_poly.pdbx_seq_one_letter_code
_entity_poly.pdbx_strand_id
1 'polypeptide(L)'
;MGIIGKLFACLGGLVLITSYRYVPFAYTIRFHAIAIKYLFVKRNYYLNNFKVKDSHDLFKPFRTSTYCSLLEMDFFGFHKNNATYATELDCGRIDLVLSKFATYFVRFHQKNRRFPFVPLGSIEFHFLKDIKPFQAYTCESRILTWNEKWIFALHIFKVGKKVCTFAVSKLVFKDGRVTIKPEEVINSCGYDTTKLEAVRARNFKLVTSMVDATELLELQFE
;
A
#
# COMPACT_ATOMS: atom_id res chain seq x y z
N MET A 1 14.77 -30.47 -29.84
CA MET A 1 13.42 -29.91 -29.59
C MET A 1 12.70 -29.72 -30.91
N GLY A 2 11.56 -30.38 -31.13
CA GLY A 2 10.71 -30.14 -32.31
C GLY A 2 10.12 -28.72 -32.34
N ILE A 3 9.52 -28.34 -33.46
CA ILE A 3 8.91 -27.02 -33.69
C ILE A 3 7.94 -26.63 -32.55
N ILE A 4 7.13 -27.58 -32.10
CA ILE A 4 6.19 -27.42 -30.98
C ILE A 4 6.93 -27.06 -29.67
N GLY A 5 8.04 -27.73 -29.36
CA GLY A 5 8.83 -27.45 -28.17
C GLY A 5 9.49 -26.07 -28.19
N LYS A 6 9.94 -25.61 -29.36
CA LYS A 6 10.45 -24.25 -29.54
C LYS A 6 9.34 -23.20 -29.35
N LEU A 7 8.14 -23.46 -29.85
CA LEU A 7 6.98 -22.58 -29.68
C LEU A 7 6.61 -22.42 -28.19
N PHE A 8 6.53 -23.52 -27.43
CA PHE A 8 6.27 -23.46 -25.99
C PHE A 8 7.34 -22.70 -25.23
N ALA A 9 8.62 -22.90 -25.57
CA ALA A 9 9.72 -22.15 -24.96
C ALA A 9 9.62 -20.64 -25.25
N CYS A 10 9.29 -20.26 -26.49
CA CYS A 10 9.07 -18.86 -26.87
C CYS A 10 7.89 -18.23 -26.12
N LEU A 11 6.75 -18.93 -26.04
CA LEU A 11 5.57 -18.48 -25.29
C LEU A 11 5.88 -18.33 -23.80
N GLY A 12 6.55 -19.32 -23.20
CA GLY A 12 6.99 -19.25 -21.81
C GLY A 12 7.92 -18.06 -21.55
N GLY A 13 8.91 -17.85 -22.43
CA GLY A 13 9.80 -16.68 -22.35
C GLY A 13 9.05 -15.35 -22.41
N LEU A 14 8.07 -15.22 -23.30
CA LEU A 14 7.25 -14.01 -23.44
C LEU A 14 6.40 -13.75 -22.18
N VAL A 15 5.81 -14.79 -21.58
CA VAL A 15 5.08 -14.67 -20.30
C VAL A 15 6.03 -14.19 -19.19
N LEU A 16 7.22 -14.75 -19.08
CA LEU A 16 8.20 -14.37 -18.05
C LEU A 16 8.67 -12.91 -18.21
N ILE A 17 8.95 -12.48 -19.44
CA ILE A 17 9.41 -11.10 -19.72
C ILE A 17 8.31 -10.10 -19.42
N THR A 18 7.09 -10.37 -19.88
CA THR A 18 5.96 -9.46 -19.71
C THR A 18 5.41 -9.45 -18.29
N SER A 19 5.60 -10.53 -17.54
CA SER A 19 4.97 -10.73 -16.23
C SER A 19 5.99 -11.01 -15.12
N TYR A 20 7.20 -10.47 -15.24
CA TYR A 20 8.29 -10.66 -14.29
C TYR A 20 7.93 -10.30 -12.82
N ARG A 21 6.87 -9.51 -12.60
CA ARG A 21 6.35 -9.16 -11.26
C ARG A 21 5.51 -10.26 -10.61
N TYR A 22 5.03 -11.22 -11.40
CA TYR A 22 4.08 -12.27 -11.03
C TYR A 22 4.64 -13.68 -11.22
N VAL A 23 5.92 -13.80 -11.59
CA VAL A 23 6.62 -15.09 -11.56
C VAL A 23 6.81 -15.55 -10.11
N PRO A 24 7.07 -16.86 -9.87
CA PRO A 24 7.27 -17.38 -8.52
C PRO A 24 8.29 -16.56 -7.73
N PHE A 25 8.00 -16.33 -6.45
CA PHE A 25 8.78 -15.52 -5.49
C PHE A 25 8.93 -14.02 -5.80
N ALA A 26 8.54 -13.52 -6.98
CA ALA A 26 8.68 -12.10 -7.32
C ALA A 26 7.95 -11.19 -6.32
N TYR A 27 6.74 -11.57 -5.92
CA TYR A 27 5.99 -10.86 -4.87
C TYR A 27 6.79 -10.79 -3.56
N THR A 28 7.23 -11.95 -3.04
CA THR A 28 7.95 -12.05 -1.77
C THR A 28 9.22 -11.21 -1.81
N ILE A 29 9.99 -11.30 -2.89
CA ILE A 29 11.23 -10.51 -3.07
C ILE A 29 10.91 -9.01 -3.08
N ARG A 30 9.95 -8.57 -3.89
CA ARG A 30 9.56 -7.14 -3.99
C ARG A 30 9.11 -6.59 -2.64
N PHE A 31 8.24 -7.32 -1.94
CA PHE A 31 7.71 -6.90 -0.65
C PHE A 31 8.82 -6.73 0.40
N HIS A 32 9.68 -7.74 0.55
CA HIS A 32 10.77 -7.70 1.53
C HIS A 32 11.88 -6.72 1.13
N ALA A 33 12.16 -6.54 -0.15
CA ALA A 33 13.14 -5.57 -0.63
C ALA A 33 12.78 -4.13 -0.20
N ILE A 34 11.48 -3.79 -0.15
CA ILE A 34 11.03 -2.49 0.35
C ILE A 34 11.35 -2.36 1.85
N ALA A 35 11.01 -3.37 2.66
CA ALA A 35 11.35 -3.38 4.08
C ALA A 35 12.86 -3.23 4.31
N ILE A 36 13.67 -4.01 3.59
CA ILE A 36 15.14 -3.98 3.64
C ILE A 36 15.68 -2.58 3.30
N LYS A 37 15.16 -1.98 2.22
CA LYS A 37 15.54 -0.63 1.77
C LYS A 37 15.37 0.41 2.88
N TYR A 38 14.23 0.45 3.57
CA TYR A 38 13.97 1.48 4.58
C TYR A 38 14.57 1.18 5.94
N LEU A 39 14.42 -0.06 6.42
CA LEU A 39 14.77 -0.45 7.79
C LEU A 39 16.27 -0.73 7.98
N PHE A 40 16.97 -1.11 6.91
CA PHE A 40 18.38 -1.49 6.98
C PHE A 40 19.27 -0.60 6.11
N VAL A 41 18.99 -0.50 4.80
CA VAL A 41 19.85 0.26 3.87
C VAL A 41 19.79 1.76 4.15
N LYS A 42 18.59 2.33 4.29
CA LYS A 42 18.38 3.76 4.58
C LYS A 42 18.26 4.06 6.07
N ARG A 43 18.60 3.11 6.93
CA ARG A 43 18.45 3.23 8.40
C ARG A 43 19.07 4.51 8.95
N ASN A 44 20.33 4.76 8.64
CA ASN A 44 21.07 5.92 9.15
C ASN A 44 20.55 7.25 8.58
N TYR A 45 20.02 7.23 7.35
CA TYR A 45 19.36 8.39 6.77
C TYR A 45 18.11 8.77 7.60
N TYR A 46 17.25 7.81 7.92
CA TYR A 46 16.02 8.07 8.70
C TYR A 46 16.27 8.43 10.16
N LEU A 47 17.40 8.01 10.73
CA LEU A 47 17.79 8.40 12.09
C LEU A 47 18.35 9.81 12.18
N ASN A 48 19.23 10.17 11.24
CA ASN A 48 20.08 11.36 11.41
C ASN A 48 19.70 12.51 10.46
N ASN A 49 19.14 12.21 9.29
CA ASN A 49 18.97 13.17 8.21
C ASN A 49 17.51 13.45 7.86
N PHE A 50 16.61 12.49 8.06
CA PHE A 50 15.19 12.69 7.79
C PHE A 50 14.61 13.70 8.78
N LYS A 51 14.13 14.82 8.26
CA LYS A 51 13.46 15.88 9.01
C LYS A 51 12.21 16.31 8.26
N VAL A 52 11.09 16.31 8.96
CA VAL A 52 9.82 16.85 8.46
C VAL A 52 9.96 18.37 8.39
N LYS A 53 9.82 18.95 7.18
CA LYS A 53 9.85 20.41 6.98
C LYS A 53 8.48 21.02 7.23
N ASP A 54 7.44 20.38 6.70
CA ASP A 54 6.05 20.76 6.91
C ASP A 54 5.25 19.52 7.31
N SER A 55 4.41 19.65 8.34
CA SER A 55 3.57 18.55 8.80
C SER A 55 2.57 18.10 7.72
N HIS A 56 2.17 18.98 6.80
CA HIS A 56 1.30 18.62 5.67
C HIS A 56 1.97 17.68 4.68
N ASP A 57 3.30 17.50 4.74
CA ASP A 57 4.01 16.49 3.97
C ASP A 57 3.53 15.06 4.27
N LEU A 58 2.86 14.83 5.41
CA LEU A 58 2.22 13.57 5.74
C LEU A 58 1.23 13.11 4.64
N PHE A 59 0.45 14.05 4.11
CA PHE A 59 -0.60 13.80 3.12
C PHE A 59 -0.08 13.80 1.67
N LYS A 60 1.19 14.13 1.44
CA LYS A 60 1.78 14.12 0.09
C LYS A 60 1.82 12.69 -0.48
N PRO A 61 1.36 12.48 -1.73
CA PRO A 61 1.29 11.16 -2.33
C PRO A 61 2.67 10.60 -2.67
N PHE A 62 2.78 9.29 -2.53
CA PHE A 62 3.81 8.46 -3.11
C PHE A 62 3.29 7.84 -4.41
N ARG A 63 4.04 7.95 -5.51
CA ARG A 63 3.61 7.46 -6.83
C ARG A 63 4.49 6.29 -7.26
N THR A 64 3.85 5.22 -7.70
CA THR A 64 4.49 4.13 -8.46
C THR A 64 3.89 4.07 -9.84
N SER A 65 4.68 3.62 -10.82
CA SER A 65 4.26 3.47 -12.21
C SER A 65 4.58 2.06 -12.67
N THR A 66 3.64 1.42 -13.36
CA THR A 66 3.82 0.10 -13.94
C THR A 66 2.81 -0.12 -15.07
N TYR A 67 2.58 -1.37 -15.51
CA TYR A 67 1.62 -1.70 -16.56
C TYR A 67 0.81 -2.95 -16.21
N CYS A 68 -0.30 -3.21 -16.91
CA CYS A 68 -1.05 -4.47 -16.75
C CYS A 68 -0.33 -5.61 -17.49
N SER A 69 0.40 -6.46 -16.77
CA SER A 69 1.09 -7.60 -17.36
C SER A 69 0.16 -8.75 -17.72
N LEU A 70 0.65 -9.72 -18.50
CA LEU A 70 -0.15 -10.85 -18.98
C LEU A 70 -0.73 -11.70 -17.82
N LEU A 71 0.07 -11.95 -16.77
CA LEU A 71 -0.37 -12.69 -15.58
C LEU A 71 -1.20 -11.84 -14.59
N GLU A 72 -1.36 -10.54 -14.85
CA GLU A 72 -2.27 -9.68 -14.07
C GLU A 72 -3.70 -9.70 -14.58
N MET A 73 -3.93 -10.30 -15.75
CA MET A 73 -5.24 -10.28 -16.39
C MET A 73 -6.10 -11.45 -15.92
N ASP A 74 -7.41 -11.23 -15.91
CA ASP A 74 -8.34 -12.34 -15.83
C ASP A 74 -8.55 -12.98 -17.21
N PHE A 75 -8.87 -14.27 -17.20
CA PHE A 75 -9.01 -15.07 -18.42
C PHE A 75 -10.19 -14.62 -19.28
N PHE A 76 -11.22 -14.02 -18.67
CA PHE A 76 -12.48 -13.68 -19.33
C PHE A 76 -12.62 -12.21 -19.73
N GLY A 77 -11.86 -11.28 -19.14
CA GLY A 77 -12.12 -9.84 -19.29
C GLY A 77 -11.07 -9.05 -20.06
N PHE A 78 -9.94 -9.66 -20.46
CA PHE A 78 -8.84 -8.96 -21.14
C PHE A 78 -8.50 -7.62 -20.47
N HIS A 79 -8.49 -7.61 -19.14
CA HIS A 79 -8.24 -6.43 -18.33
C HIS A 79 -7.62 -6.84 -17.00
N LYS A 80 -7.09 -5.87 -16.26
CA LYS A 80 -6.47 -6.12 -14.96
C LYS A 80 -7.48 -6.77 -14.00
N ASN A 81 -7.14 -7.96 -13.52
CA ASN A 81 -7.93 -8.71 -12.55
C ASN A 81 -8.06 -7.90 -11.24
N ASN A 82 -9.28 -7.80 -10.71
CA ASN A 82 -9.60 -7.08 -9.46
C ASN A 82 -8.69 -7.47 -8.28
N ALA A 83 -8.32 -8.75 -8.15
CA ALA A 83 -7.43 -9.22 -7.08
C ALA A 83 -6.01 -8.64 -7.18
N THR A 84 -5.52 -8.39 -8.39
CA THR A 84 -4.15 -7.93 -8.62
C THR A 84 -3.95 -6.45 -8.26
N TYR A 85 -5.04 -5.69 -8.05
CA TYR A 85 -4.94 -4.38 -7.41
C TYR A 85 -4.48 -4.51 -5.96
N ALA A 86 -5.01 -5.49 -5.21
CA ALA A 86 -4.62 -5.75 -3.83
C ALA A 86 -3.15 -6.17 -3.71
N THR A 87 -2.67 -7.04 -4.62
CA THR A 87 -1.25 -7.45 -4.69
C THR A 87 -0.31 -6.26 -4.88
N GLU A 88 -0.65 -5.31 -5.76
CA GLU A 88 0.16 -4.11 -5.96
C GLU A 88 0.07 -3.17 -4.74
N LEU A 89 -1.08 -3.12 -4.07
CA LEU A 89 -1.23 -2.35 -2.84
C LEU A 89 -0.49 -2.92 -1.64
N ASP A 90 -0.16 -4.21 -1.59
CA ASP A 90 0.71 -4.74 -0.53
C ASP A 90 2.08 -4.05 -0.56
N CYS A 91 2.70 -3.99 -1.74
CA CYS A 91 3.95 -3.25 -1.95
C CYS A 91 3.75 -1.74 -1.77
N GLY A 92 2.67 -1.18 -2.32
CA GLY A 92 2.38 0.25 -2.23
C GLY A 92 2.15 0.75 -0.80
N ARG A 93 1.49 -0.05 0.04
CA ARG A 93 1.23 0.25 1.46
C ARG A 93 2.51 0.23 2.28
N ILE A 94 3.34 -0.80 2.14
CA ILE A 94 4.60 -0.86 2.90
C ILE A 94 5.56 0.27 2.48
N ASP A 95 5.62 0.61 1.19
CA ASP A 95 6.42 1.74 0.71
C ASP A 95 5.88 3.07 1.25
N LEU A 96 4.56 3.28 1.23
CA LEU A 96 3.92 4.46 1.83
C LEU A 96 4.23 4.56 3.33
N VAL A 97 3.93 3.52 4.11
CA VAL A 97 4.12 3.50 5.57
C VAL A 97 5.58 3.75 5.92
N LEU A 98 6.52 3.03 5.31
CA LEU A 98 7.94 3.19 5.64
C LEU A 98 8.51 4.51 5.11
N SER A 99 8.04 5.03 3.98
CA SER A 99 8.49 6.34 3.50
C SER A 99 8.17 7.48 4.47
N LYS A 100 7.04 7.39 5.19
CA LYS A 100 6.60 8.39 6.18
C LYS A 100 7.10 8.10 7.59
N PHE A 101 7.14 6.82 7.97
CA PHE A 101 7.27 6.43 9.37
C PHE A 101 8.51 5.58 9.68
N ALA A 102 9.43 5.33 8.73
CA ALA A 102 10.62 4.52 9.00
C ALA A 102 11.42 4.99 10.22
N THR A 103 11.47 6.30 10.50
CA THR A 103 12.10 6.84 11.72
C THR A 103 11.52 6.21 12.99
N TYR A 104 10.20 6.05 13.10
CA TYR A 104 9.57 5.36 14.22
C TYR A 104 10.02 3.90 14.31
N PHE A 105 9.91 3.13 13.22
CA PHE A 105 10.28 1.71 13.20
C PHE A 105 11.74 1.48 13.60
N VAL A 106 12.65 2.30 13.08
CA VAL A 106 14.08 2.17 13.38
C VAL A 106 14.37 2.52 14.85
N ARG A 107 13.82 3.62 15.38
CA ARG A 107 13.99 4.01 16.80
C ARG A 107 13.36 2.98 17.74
N PHE A 108 12.17 2.50 17.39
CA PHE A 108 11.49 1.44 18.13
C PHE A 108 12.35 0.17 18.18
N HIS A 109 12.95 -0.23 17.05
CA HIS A 109 13.86 -1.38 17.02
C HIS A 109 15.14 -1.16 17.83
N GLN A 110 15.71 0.06 17.83
CA GLN A 110 16.87 0.37 18.67
C GLN A 110 16.56 0.19 20.16
N LYS A 111 15.37 0.61 20.60
CA LYS A 111 14.95 0.52 22.00
C LYS A 111 14.51 -0.89 22.41
N ASN A 112 13.72 -1.55 21.57
CA ASN A 112 13.00 -2.78 21.93
C ASN A 112 13.57 -4.05 21.29
N ARG A 113 14.57 -3.93 20.40
CA ARG A 113 15.19 -5.04 19.64
C ARG A 113 14.24 -5.86 18.77
N ARG A 114 13.10 -5.27 18.40
CA ARG A 114 12.07 -5.85 17.53
C ARG A 114 11.32 -4.76 16.77
N PHE A 115 10.68 -5.10 15.67
CA PHE A 115 9.90 -4.13 14.89
C PHE A 115 8.42 -4.19 15.27
N PRO A 116 7.72 -3.04 15.30
CA PRO A 116 6.27 -3.05 15.24
C PRO A 116 5.82 -3.53 13.85
N PHE A 117 4.58 -3.99 13.73
CA PHE A 117 4.00 -4.42 12.45
C PHE A 117 2.67 -3.70 12.19
N VAL A 118 2.26 -3.69 10.93
CA VAL A 118 1.10 -2.90 10.48
C VAL A 118 0.13 -3.79 9.71
N PRO A 119 -0.75 -4.54 10.39
CA PRO A 119 -1.70 -5.38 9.69
C PRO A 119 -2.81 -4.54 9.04
N LEU A 120 -3.32 -5.06 7.92
CA LEU A 120 -4.49 -4.56 7.23
C LEU A 120 -5.76 -5.06 7.94
N GLY A 121 -6.58 -4.14 8.43
CA GLY A 121 -7.87 -4.47 9.05
C GLY A 121 -8.97 -4.64 8.03
N SER A 122 -9.03 -3.75 7.03
CA SER A 122 -9.92 -3.89 5.88
C SER A 122 -9.41 -3.05 4.71
N ILE A 123 -9.90 -3.35 3.51
CA ILE A 123 -9.71 -2.53 2.33
C ILE A 123 -11.01 -2.48 1.54
N GLU A 124 -11.36 -1.30 1.07
CA GLU A 124 -12.50 -1.09 0.18
C GLU A 124 -11.99 -0.65 -1.19
N PHE A 125 -12.48 -1.28 -2.26
CA PHE A 125 -12.14 -0.95 -3.64
C PHE A 125 -13.36 -0.41 -4.38
N HIS A 126 -13.15 0.63 -5.17
CA HIS A 126 -14.14 1.14 -6.11
C HIS A 126 -13.57 1.09 -7.52
N PHE A 127 -14.13 0.19 -8.33
CA PHE A 127 -13.73 -0.02 -9.72
C PHE A 127 -14.61 0.85 -10.62
N LEU A 128 -13.99 1.83 -11.29
CA LEU A 128 -14.68 2.81 -12.13
C LEU A 128 -14.49 2.52 -13.62
N LYS A 129 -13.25 2.18 -14.01
CA LYS A 129 -12.86 1.85 -15.38
C LYS A 129 -11.82 0.75 -15.35
N ASP A 130 -11.75 0.02 -16.44
CA ASP A 130 -10.77 -1.04 -16.60
C ASP A 130 -9.39 -0.51 -16.97
N ILE A 131 -8.37 -1.32 -16.66
CA ILE A 131 -6.99 -1.13 -17.13
C ILE A 131 -6.74 -2.25 -18.14
N LYS A 132 -6.50 -1.87 -19.40
CA LYS A 132 -6.36 -2.76 -20.54
C LYS A 132 -5.01 -3.51 -20.54
N PRO A 133 -4.86 -4.58 -21.33
CA PRO A 133 -3.62 -5.35 -21.43
C PRO A 133 -2.45 -4.46 -21.81
N PHE A 134 -1.33 -4.62 -21.12
CA PHE A 134 -0.09 -3.85 -21.32
C PHE A 134 -0.22 -2.33 -21.14
N GLN A 135 -1.38 -1.86 -20.68
CA GLN A 135 -1.60 -0.45 -20.46
C GLN A 135 -0.81 0.02 -19.24
N ALA A 136 -0.01 1.07 -19.43
CA ALA A 136 0.71 1.71 -18.33
C ALA A 136 -0.27 2.45 -17.42
N TYR A 137 -0.08 2.30 -16.12
CA TYR A 137 -0.85 2.99 -15.08
C TYR A 137 0.07 3.46 -13.95
N THR A 138 -0.45 4.40 -13.17
CA THR A 138 0.20 4.90 -11.96
C THR A 138 -0.68 4.61 -10.76
N CYS A 139 -0.07 4.26 -9.63
CA CYS A 139 -0.74 4.17 -8.34
C CYS A 139 -0.22 5.28 -7.44
N GLU A 140 -1.09 6.20 -7.05
CA GLU A 140 -0.82 7.23 -6.06
C GLU A 140 -1.35 6.77 -4.70
N SER A 141 -0.46 6.60 -3.72
CA SER A 141 -0.82 6.22 -2.35
C SER A 141 -0.51 7.36 -1.39
N ARG A 142 -1.42 7.70 -0.49
CA ARG A 142 -1.21 8.75 0.54
C ARG A 142 -1.93 8.41 1.84
N ILE A 143 -1.43 8.94 2.95
CA ILE A 143 -2.20 8.95 4.19
C ILE A 143 -3.44 9.81 3.95
N LEU A 144 -4.61 9.30 4.34
CA LEU A 144 -5.88 10.00 4.22
C LEU A 144 -6.23 10.68 5.55
N THR A 145 -6.23 9.92 6.64
CA THR A 145 -6.61 10.36 7.99
C THR A 145 -6.28 9.27 9.02
N TRP A 146 -6.57 9.51 10.29
CA TRP A 146 -6.45 8.55 11.39
C TRP A 146 -7.42 8.86 12.52
N ASN A 147 -7.65 7.87 13.38
CA ASN A 147 -8.27 8.01 14.70
C ASN A 147 -7.36 7.38 15.78
N GLU A 148 -7.92 7.05 16.96
CA GLU A 148 -7.15 6.48 18.07
C GLU A 148 -6.54 5.10 17.77
N LYS A 149 -7.12 4.32 16.85
CA LYS A 149 -6.72 2.93 16.57
C LYS A 149 -6.21 2.74 15.14
N TRP A 150 -6.84 3.39 14.18
CA TRP A 150 -6.68 3.12 12.75
C TRP A 150 -6.03 4.31 12.04
N ILE A 151 -5.13 4.02 11.11
CA ILE A 151 -4.67 4.95 10.09
C ILE A 151 -5.23 4.50 8.73
N PHE A 152 -5.72 5.47 7.96
CA PHE A 152 -6.35 5.22 6.67
C PHE A 152 -5.45 5.72 5.56
N ALA A 153 -5.29 4.92 4.50
CA ALA A 153 -4.53 5.29 3.32
C ALA A 153 -5.42 5.26 2.09
N LEU A 154 -5.37 6.32 1.29
CA LEU A 154 -6.04 6.41 -0.01
C LEU A 154 -5.08 6.00 -1.12
N HIS A 155 -5.54 5.13 -2.00
CA HIS A 155 -4.83 4.65 -3.17
C HIS A 155 -5.64 4.97 -4.42
N ILE A 156 -5.02 5.56 -5.44
CA ILE A 156 -5.68 5.93 -6.69
C ILE A 156 -4.88 5.38 -7.87
N PHE A 157 -5.51 4.50 -8.64
CA PHE A 157 -4.99 3.94 -9.88
C PHE A 157 -5.44 4.79 -11.06
N LYS A 158 -4.48 5.28 -11.85
CA LYS A 158 -4.73 6.16 -12.98
C LYS A 158 -4.04 5.68 -14.25
N VAL A 159 -4.75 5.78 -15.37
CA VAL A 159 -4.17 5.71 -16.72
C VAL A 159 -4.15 7.13 -17.28
N GLY A 160 -2.95 7.70 -17.41
CA GLY A 160 -2.79 9.13 -17.72
C GLY A 160 -3.51 10.00 -16.67
N LYS A 161 -4.50 10.79 -17.11
CA LYS A 161 -5.32 11.63 -16.22
C LYS A 161 -6.60 10.94 -15.72
N LYS A 162 -6.96 9.77 -16.26
CA LYS A 162 -8.22 9.07 -15.94
C LYS A 162 -8.03 8.21 -14.70
N VAL A 163 -8.95 8.34 -13.74
CA VAL A 163 -9.03 7.42 -12.59
C VAL A 163 -9.74 6.14 -13.03
N CYS A 164 -9.09 5.00 -12.82
CA CYS A 164 -9.65 3.67 -13.13
C CYS A 164 -10.18 2.99 -11.87
N THR A 165 -9.45 3.10 -10.77
CA THR A 165 -9.82 2.47 -9.50
C THR A 165 -9.31 3.34 -8.37
N PHE A 166 -10.01 3.38 -7.24
CA PHE A 166 -9.44 3.86 -5.99
C PHE A 166 -9.77 2.90 -4.86
N ALA A 167 -8.96 2.92 -3.82
CA ALA A 167 -9.13 2.07 -2.66
C ALA A 167 -8.76 2.81 -1.38
N VAL A 168 -9.41 2.44 -0.28
CA VAL A 168 -9.07 2.93 1.06
C VAL A 168 -8.64 1.74 1.91
N SER A 169 -7.42 1.79 2.43
CA SER A 169 -6.88 0.78 3.35
C SER A 169 -7.04 1.25 4.80
N LYS A 170 -7.59 0.40 5.67
CA LYS A 170 -7.66 0.59 7.13
C LYS A 170 -6.53 -0.20 7.80
N LEU A 171 -5.56 0.49 8.38
CA LEU A 171 -4.33 -0.09 8.95
C LEU A 171 -4.25 0.18 10.45
N VAL A 172 -3.64 -0.71 11.22
CA VAL A 172 -3.37 -0.53 12.66
C VAL A 172 -1.89 -0.71 12.93
N PHE A 173 -1.30 0.07 13.84
CA PHE A 173 0.05 -0.19 14.31
C PHE A 173 0.01 -1.13 15.52
N LYS A 174 0.86 -2.17 15.50
CA LYS A 174 0.89 -3.19 16.54
C LYS A 174 2.30 -3.42 17.07
N ASP A 175 2.37 -3.49 18.39
CA ASP A 175 3.44 -4.12 19.14
C ASP A 175 2.90 -5.44 19.72
N GLY A 176 3.18 -6.56 19.06
CA GLY A 176 2.60 -7.85 19.46
C GLY A 176 1.07 -7.75 19.48
N ARG A 177 0.46 -7.89 20.67
CA ARG A 177 -0.99 -7.74 20.86
C ARG A 177 -1.41 -6.29 21.14
N VAL A 178 -0.48 -5.42 21.55
CA VAL A 178 -0.73 -4.03 21.94
C VAL A 178 -0.93 -3.15 20.71
N THR A 179 -2.02 -2.38 20.71
CA THR A 179 -2.27 -1.35 19.70
C THR A 179 -1.47 -0.10 20.01
N ILE A 180 -0.75 0.42 19.01
CA ILE A 180 -0.07 1.71 19.07
C ILE A 180 -0.97 2.75 18.41
N LYS A 181 -1.19 3.89 19.07
CA LYS A 181 -2.01 4.97 18.51
C LYS A 181 -1.31 5.59 17.30
N PRO A 182 -1.99 5.79 16.15
CA PRO A 182 -1.39 6.46 14.99
C PRO A 182 -0.77 7.82 15.31
N GLU A 183 -1.42 8.60 16.18
CA GLU A 183 -0.93 9.90 16.63
C GLU A 183 0.46 9.84 17.28
N GLU A 184 0.74 8.81 18.09
CA GLU A 184 2.06 8.59 18.68
C GLU A 184 3.12 8.38 17.60
N VAL A 185 2.82 7.53 16.61
CA VAL A 185 3.72 7.23 15.48
C VAL A 185 3.98 8.51 14.66
N ILE A 186 2.93 9.26 14.34
CA ILE A 186 3.00 10.49 13.54
C ILE A 186 3.84 11.55 14.25
N ASN A 187 3.53 11.86 15.52
CA ASN A 187 4.26 12.85 16.32
C ASN A 187 5.74 12.44 16.51
N SER A 188 6.02 11.16 16.77
CA SER A 188 7.39 10.67 16.95
C SER A 188 8.29 10.80 15.71
N CYS A 189 7.67 10.87 14.52
CA CYS A 189 8.35 11.09 13.25
C CYS A 189 8.54 12.58 12.92
N GLY A 190 8.05 13.49 13.77
CA GLY A 190 8.19 14.95 13.61
C GLY A 190 7.04 15.62 12.87
N TYR A 191 5.94 14.92 12.59
CA TYR A 191 4.71 15.52 12.08
C TYR A 191 3.88 16.05 13.25
N ASP A 192 3.58 17.33 13.27
CA ASP A 192 2.77 17.96 14.31
C ASP A 192 1.28 17.74 14.02
N THR A 193 0.68 16.81 14.76
CA THR A 193 -0.74 16.43 14.59
C THR A 193 -1.71 17.57 14.89
N THR A 194 -1.36 18.53 15.74
CA THR A 194 -2.22 19.69 16.04
C THR A 194 -2.44 20.56 14.79
N LYS A 195 -1.39 20.72 13.97
CA LYS A 195 -1.46 21.43 12.68
C LYS A 195 -2.26 20.69 11.62
N LEU A 196 -2.43 19.38 11.78
CA LEU A 196 -3.09 18.51 10.81
C LEU A 196 -4.55 18.21 11.18
N GLU A 197 -4.99 18.61 12.37
CA GLU A 197 -6.28 18.23 12.92
C GLU A 197 -7.45 18.61 12.02
N ALA A 198 -7.42 19.82 11.44
CA ALA A 198 -8.48 20.26 10.52
C ALA A 198 -8.58 19.37 9.26
N VAL A 199 -7.44 18.94 8.69
CA VAL A 199 -7.39 18.05 7.52
C VAL A 199 -7.79 16.63 7.94
N ARG A 200 -7.27 16.15 9.06
CA ARG A 200 -7.58 14.83 9.65
C ARG A 200 -9.08 14.69 9.88
N ALA A 201 -9.69 15.61 10.64
CA ALA A 201 -11.11 15.58 10.99
C ALA A 201 -12.01 15.67 9.75
N ARG A 202 -11.67 16.54 8.79
CA ARG A 202 -12.40 16.65 7.51
C ARG A 202 -12.39 15.33 6.75
N ASN A 203 -11.22 14.71 6.60
CA ASN A 203 -11.07 13.46 5.87
C ASN A 203 -11.64 12.26 6.63
N PHE A 204 -11.67 12.30 7.97
CA PHE A 204 -12.22 11.22 8.79
C PHE A 204 -13.71 10.97 8.52
N LYS A 205 -14.47 12.03 8.22
CA LYS A 205 -15.89 11.93 7.82
C LYS A 205 -16.11 11.04 6.58
N LEU A 206 -15.07 10.82 5.77
CA LEU A 206 -15.15 10.01 4.55
C LEU A 206 -14.96 8.50 4.80
N VAL A 207 -14.54 8.11 6.01
CA VAL A 207 -14.15 6.72 6.34
C VAL A 207 -14.81 6.21 7.61
N THR A 208 -15.84 6.89 8.12
CA THR A 208 -16.58 6.48 9.32
C THR A 208 -17.21 5.09 9.14
N SER A 209 -17.85 4.83 8.00
CA SER A 209 -18.44 3.52 7.67
C SER A 209 -17.43 2.37 7.72
N MET A 210 -16.15 2.62 7.42
CA MET A 210 -15.11 1.60 7.50
C MET A 210 -14.74 1.23 8.94
N VAL A 211 -15.04 2.07 9.92
CA VAL A 211 -14.77 1.80 11.34
C VAL A 211 -15.82 0.86 11.91
N ASP A 212 -17.09 1.12 11.61
CA ASP A 212 -18.26 0.54 12.27
C ASP A 212 -18.86 -0.68 11.55
N ALA A 213 -18.18 -1.18 10.50
CA ALA A 213 -18.66 -2.29 9.67
C ALA A 213 -18.90 -3.63 10.41
N THR A 214 -18.60 -3.74 11.69
CA THR A 214 -18.86 -4.95 12.51
C THR A 214 -20.35 -5.21 12.75
N GLU A 215 -21.20 -4.19 12.62
CA GLU A 215 -22.67 -4.34 12.71
C GLU A 215 -23.21 -5.35 11.68
N LEU A 216 -22.50 -5.57 10.56
CA LEU A 216 -22.85 -6.60 9.58
C LEU A 216 -22.86 -8.02 10.16
N LEU A 217 -22.14 -8.27 11.26
CA LEU A 217 -22.11 -9.58 11.93
C LEU A 217 -23.38 -9.85 12.73
N GLU A 218 -24.15 -8.82 13.04
CA GLU A 218 -25.39 -8.89 13.84
C GLU A 218 -26.64 -8.99 12.93
N LEU A 219 -26.46 -9.03 11.61
CA LEU A 219 -27.55 -9.18 10.66
C LEU A 219 -28.26 -10.52 10.83
N GLN A 220 -29.55 -10.45 11.10
CA GLN A 220 -30.46 -11.60 11.04
C GLN A 220 -31.09 -11.65 9.65
N PHE A 221 -31.03 -12.81 9.02
CA PHE A 221 -31.70 -13.09 7.75
C PHE A 221 -32.94 -13.91 8.09
N GLU A 222 -34.10 -13.27 8.12
CA GLU A 222 -35.42 -13.94 8.21
C GLU A 222 -35.68 -14.84 7.00
#